data_AF-A0A5M9HYF0-F1
#
_entry.id   AF-A0A5M9HYF0-F1
#
_cell.length_a   1.000
_cell.length_b   1.000
_cell.length_c   1.000
_cell.angle_alpha   90.00
_cell.angle_beta   90.00
_cell.angle_gamma   90.00
#
_symmetry.space_group_name_H-M   'P 1'
#
loop_
_entity.id
_entity.type
_entity.pdbx_description
1 polymer ?
#
loop_
_entity_poly.entity_id
_entity_poly.type
_entity_poly.pdbx_seq_one_letter_code
_entity_poly.pdbx_strand_id
1 'polypeptide(L)'
;MLEDKDYVMRIVHEWIRTLIKLIFNKDIDKEEDAEIPLEVMEQFRKLNAMIDDGEINEAENILLDGLREGDRTYFEMSLLFYEKLSGKTDEFLAEHDYSREEVVDGLKYVVNYYGYGSLLEAFAEDIEI
;
A
#
# COMPACT_ATOMS: atom_id res chain seq x y z
N MET A 1 -7.65 -21.93 -0.06
CA MET A 1 -7.62 -22.27 1.39
C MET A 1 -7.15 -21.03 2.17
N LEU A 2 -7.36 -20.94 3.49
CA LEU A 2 -6.85 -19.83 4.33
C LEU A 2 -5.36 -19.50 4.03
N GLU A 3 -4.58 -20.51 3.66
CA GLU A 3 -3.16 -20.40 3.28
C GLU A 3 -2.88 -19.58 1.99
N ASP A 4 -3.72 -19.70 0.95
CA ASP A 4 -3.56 -18.95 -0.32
C ASP A 4 -3.87 -17.46 -0.12
N LYS A 5 -4.72 -17.20 0.87
CA LYS A 5 -5.29 -15.91 1.17
C LYS A 5 -4.25 -15.02 1.90
N ASP A 6 -3.53 -15.60 2.86
CA ASP A 6 -2.37 -14.94 3.50
C ASP A 6 -1.13 -14.89 2.61
N TYR A 7 -1.09 -15.71 1.55
CA TYR A 7 -0.04 -15.66 0.55
C TYR A 7 -0.11 -14.37 -0.29
N VAL A 8 -1.30 -13.94 -0.71
CA VAL A 8 -1.48 -12.68 -1.48
C VAL A 8 -0.95 -11.48 -0.70
N MET A 9 -1.31 -11.34 0.58
CA MET A 9 -0.85 -10.20 1.39
C MET A 9 0.66 -10.20 1.65
N ARG A 10 1.27 -11.38 1.81
CA ARG A 10 2.74 -11.49 1.88
C ARG A 10 3.40 -11.02 0.59
N ILE A 11 2.81 -11.29 -0.56
CA ILE A 11 3.36 -10.80 -1.83
C ILE A 11 3.16 -9.30 -1.97
N VAL A 12 2.00 -8.76 -1.60
CA VAL A 12 1.77 -7.31 -1.56
C VAL A 12 2.84 -6.61 -0.72
N HIS A 13 3.13 -7.15 0.47
CA HIS A 13 4.23 -6.68 1.32
C HIS A 13 5.58 -6.71 0.58
N GLU A 14 5.96 -7.83 -0.04
CA GLU A 14 7.23 -7.94 -0.77
C GLU A 14 7.32 -6.98 -1.97
N TRP A 15 6.21 -6.72 -2.66
CA TRP A 15 6.15 -5.74 -3.74
C TRP A 15 6.37 -4.33 -3.22
N ILE A 16 5.66 -3.93 -2.17
CA ILE A 16 5.80 -2.60 -1.57
C ILE A 16 7.21 -2.41 -1.03
N ARG A 17 7.73 -3.39 -0.31
CA ARG A 17 9.09 -3.40 0.22
C ARG A 17 10.13 -3.25 -0.89
N THR A 18 9.97 -3.99 -2.00
CA THR A 18 10.89 -3.92 -3.16
C THR A 18 10.83 -2.55 -3.83
N LEU A 19 9.63 -2.00 -4.06
CA LEU A 19 9.45 -0.66 -4.60
C LEU A 19 10.11 0.39 -3.70
N ILE A 20 9.88 0.32 -2.39
CA ILE A 20 10.44 1.28 -1.44
C ILE A 20 11.96 1.23 -1.42
N LYS A 21 12.52 0.02 -1.45
CA LYS A 21 13.96 -0.21 -1.51
C LYS A 21 14.59 0.33 -2.78
N LEU A 22 13.99 0.09 -3.94
CA LEU A 22 14.54 0.52 -5.22
C LEU A 22 14.40 2.03 -5.44
N ILE A 23 13.29 2.63 -4.99
CA ILE A 23 12.94 4.02 -5.31
C ILE A 23 13.45 4.97 -4.24
N PHE A 24 13.33 4.62 -2.96
CA PHE A 24 13.67 5.49 -1.83
C PHE A 24 14.91 5.04 -1.07
N ASN A 25 15.51 3.89 -1.42
CA ASN A 25 16.67 3.32 -0.73
C ASN A 25 16.43 3.13 0.78
N LYS A 26 15.22 2.68 1.13
CA LYS A 26 14.76 2.36 2.49
C LYS A 26 14.34 0.90 2.58
N ASP A 27 14.48 0.27 3.75
CA ASP A 27 13.99 -1.08 4.01
C ASP A 27 12.94 -1.05 5.13
N ILE A 28 11.66 -1.19 4.78
CA ILE A 28 10.55 -1.00 5.74
C ILE A 28 10.52 -2.04 6.88
N ASP A 29 11.26 -3.13 6.75
CA ASP A 29 11.44 -4.12 7.82
C ASP A 29 12.48 -3.68 8.88
N LYS A 30 13.22 -2.59 8.61
CA LYS A 30 14.18 -2.03 9.53
C LYS A 30 13.58 -0.80 10.20
N GLU A 31 13.53 -0.81 11.53
CA GLU A 31 12.97 0.29 12.33
C GLU A 31 13.60 1.66 12.01
N GLU A 32 14.88 1.70 11.63
CA GLU A 32 15.61 2.92 11.27
C GLU A 32 15.13 3.59 9.97
N ASP A 33 14.52 2.82 9.06
CA ASP A 33 14.11 3.28 7.73
C ASP A 33 12.58 3.49 7.63
N ALA A 34 11.83 3.19 8.69
CA ALA A 34 10.37 3.31 8.74
C ALA A 34 9.87 4.77 8.91
N GLU A 35 10.76 5.76 8.84
CA GLU A 35 10.40 7.16 8.99
C GLU A 35 9.69 7.73 7.74
N ILE A 36 8.53 8.34 7.99
CA ILE A 36 7.70 9.04 7.00
C ILE A 36 8.16 10.49 6.88
N PRO A 37 8.26 11.05 5.66
CA PRO A 37 8.55 12.47 5.50
C PRO A 37 7.55 13.38 6.23
N LEU A 38 8.06 14.41 6.91
CA LEU A 38 7.26 15.33 7.72
C LEU A 38 6.11 15.99 6.94
N GLU A 39 6.31 16.23 5.65
CA GLU A 39 5.35 16.87 4.74
C GLU A 39 4.02 16.12 4.62
N VAL A 40 4.04 14.79 4.77
CA VAL A 40 2.86 13.92 4.65
C VAL A 40 2.51 13.21 5.97
N MET A 41 3.28 13.45 7.04
CA MET A 41 3.11 12.74 8.31
C MET A 41 1.71 12.91 8.93
N GLU A 42 1.13 14.11 8.88
CA GLU A 42 -0.22 14.36 9.42
C GLU A 42 -1.28 13.62 8.61
N GLN A 43 -1.18 13.69 7.28
CA GLN A 43 -2.07 12.98 6.36
C GLN A 43 -1.96 11.47 6.56
N PHE A 44 -0.75 10.94 6.68
CA PHE A 44 -0.52 9.51 6.89
C PHE A 44 -1.11 9.02 8.22
N ARG A 45 -0.94 9.79 9.31
CA ARG A 45 -1.57 9.47 10.61
C ARG A 45 -3.08 9.47 10.51
N LYS A 46 -3.67 10.44 9.80
CA LYS A 46 -5.12 10.50 9.57
C LYS A 46 -5.60 9.25 8.82
N LEU A 47 -4.96 8.91 7.71
CA LEU A 47 -5.34 7.75 6.90
C LEU A 47 -5.21 6.45 7.69
N ASN A 48 -4.14 6.28 8.47
CA ASN A 48 -3.98 5.10 9.32
C ASN A 48 -5.04 5.00 10.42
N ALA A 49 -5.44 6.13 11.01
CA ALA A 49 -6.53 6.15 11.99
C ALA A 49 -7.85 5.72 11.34
N MET A 50 -8.16 6.23 10.14
CA MET A 50 -9.35 5.81 9.39
C MET A 50 -9.34 4.32 9.05
N ILE A 51 -8.18 3.78 8.62
CA ILE A 51 -8.02 2.33 8.42
C ILE A 51 -8.27 1.55 9.73
N ASP A 52 -7.73 2.02 10.85
CA ASP A 52 -7.90 1.35 12.15
C ASP A 52 -9.35 1.44 12.68
N ASP A 53 -10.09 2.48 12.30
CA ASP A 53 -11.51 2.68 12.61
C ASP A 53 -12.47 1.97 11.63
N GLY A 54 -11.94 1.34 10.56
CA GLY A 54 -12.73 0.61 9.56
C GLY A 54 -13.28 1.47 8.42
N GLU A 55 -12.91 2.75 8.35
CA GLU A 55 -13.27 3.71 7.28
C GLU A 55 -12.33 3.54 6.06
N ILE A 56 -12.14 2.29 5.59
CA ILE A 56 -11.11 1.95 4.59
C ILE A 56 -11.40 2.62 3.25
N ASN A 57 -12.63 2.51 2.75
CA ASN A 57 -13.05 3.08 1.48
C ASN A 57 -12.92 4.61 1.47
N GLU A 58 -13.33 5.29 2.55
CA GLU A 58 -13.17 6.73 2.70
C GLU A 58 -11.69 7.14 2.77
N ALA A 59 -10.86 6.37 3.45
CA ALA A 59 -9.43 6.61 3.53
C ALA A 59 -8.76 6.47 2.15
N GLU A 60 -9.10 5.42 1.39
CA GLU A 60 -8.60 5.21 0.04
C GLU A 60 -9.05 6.34 -0.90
N ASN A 61 -10.32 6.75 -0.85
CA ASN A 61 -10.81 7.89 -1.64
C ASN A 61 -9.99 9.17 -1.37
N ILE A 62 -9.72 9.48 -0.09
CA ILE A 62 -8.89 10.63 0.29
C ILE A 62 -7.45 10.49 -0.24
N LEU A 63 -6.89 9.28 -0.19
CA LEU A 63 -5.55 9.01 -0.73
C LEU A 63 -5.52 9.24 -2.24
N LEU A 64 -6.47 8.66 -2.97
CA LEU A 64 -6.55 8.72 -4.43
C LEU A 64 -6.82 10.14 -4.93
N ASP A 65 -7.68 10.90 -4.26
CA ASP A 65 -7.95 12.32 -4.55
C ASP A 65 -6.72 13.22 -4.32
N GLY A 66 -5.79 12.79 -3.46
CA GLY A 66 -4.58 13.52 -3.12
C GLY A 66 -3.39 13.26 -4.04
N LEU A 67 -3.48 12.29 -4.96
CA LEU A 67 -2.39 11.91 -5.85
C LEU A 67 -1.94 13.08 -6.73
N ARG A 68 -0.62 13.26 -6.84
CA ARG A 68 0.00 14.32 -7.63
C ARG A 68 1.17 13.75 -8.42
N GLU A 69 1.15 13.93 -9.74
CA GLU A 69 2.26 13.50 -10.59
C GLU A 69 3.60 14.07 -10.10
N GLY A 70 4.62 13.22 -10.02
CA GLY A 70 5.96 13.60 -9.60
C GLY A 70 6.14 13.85 -8.09
N ASP A 71 5.07 13.82 -7.29
CA ASP A 71 5.15 13.94 -5.82
C ASP A 71 5.61 12.61 -5.21
N ARG A 72 6.93 12.44 -5.15
CA ARG A 72 7.57 11.22 -4.62
C ARG A 72 7.27 10.99 -3.15
N THR A 73 7.08 12.06 -2.37
CA THR A 73 6.76 11.96 -0.95
C THR A 73 5.35 11.40 -0.75
N TYR A 74 4.38 11.88 -1.53
CA TYR A 74 3.01 11.36 -1.50
C TYR A 74 2.96 9.93 -2.05
N PHE A 75 3.78 9.59 -3.05
CA PHE A 75 3.89 8.22 -3.53
C PHE A 75 4.39 7.26 -2.45
N GLU A 76 5.45 7.62 -1.71
CA GLU A 76 5.96 6.82 -0.59
C GLU A 76 4.85 6.56 0.45
N MET A 77 4.12 7.61 0.85
CA MET A 77 2.98 7.48 1.77
C MET A 77 1.90 6.54 1.21
N SER A 78 1.63 6.61 -0.09
CA SER A 78 0.61 5.78 -0.74
C SER A 78 1.01 4.30 -0.73
N LEU A 79 2.30 3.98 -0.95
CA LEU A 79 2.80 2.61 -0.81
C LEU A 79 2.61 2.10 0.63
N LEU A 80 2.92 2.95 1.61
CA LEU A 80 2.80 2.58 3.03
C LEU A 80 1.35 2.49 3.53
N PHE A 81 0.42 3.19 2.86
CA PHE A 81 -1.01 2.99 3.08
C PHE A 81 -1.44 1.57 2.72
N TYR A 82 -1.06 1.08 1.53
CA TYR A 82 -1.37 -0.30 1.13
C TYR A 82 -0.58 -1.32 1.95
N GLU A 83 0.58 -0.97 2.48
CA GLU A 83 1.31 -1.82 3.44
C GLU A 83 0.55 -1.99 4.75
N LYS A 84 -0.06 -0.92 5.26
CA LYS A 84 -0.92 -0.99 6.45
C LYS A 84 -2.13 -1.90 6.19
N LEU A 85 -2.71 -1.85 4.98
CA LEU A 85 -3.83 -2.72 4.59
C LEU A 85 -3.40 -4.17 4.37
N SER A 86 -2.21 -4.43 3.82
CA SER A 86 -1.68 -5.79 3.63
C SER A 86 -1.52 -6.53 4.97
N GLY A 87 -1.23 -5.77 6.04
CA GLY A 87 -1.16 -6.29 7.41
C GLY A 87 -2.52 -6.58 8.08
N LYS A 88 -3.66 -6.27 7.45
CA LYS A 88 -4.99 -6.56 8.00
C LYS A 88 -5.45 -7.98 7.67
N THR A 89 -6.26 -8.56 8.55
CA THR A 89 -6.83 -9.89 8.31
C THR A 89 -7.93 -9.83 7.26
N ASP A 90 -8.19 -10.96 6.59
CA ASP A 90 -9.30 -11.08 5.64
C ASP A 90 -10.65 -10.75 6.29
N GLU A 91 -10.84 -11.17 7.54
CA GLU A 91 -12.04 -10.89 8.32
C GLU A 91 -12.21 -9.40 8.59
N PHE A 92 -11.14 -8.68 8.92
CA PHE A 92 -11.18 -7.24 9.14
C PHE A 92 -11.58 -6.50 7.87
N LEU A 93 -10.94 -6.83 6.73
CA LEU A 93 -11.27 -6.20 5.45
C LEU A 93 -12.74 -6.48 5.09
N ALA A 94 -13.17 -7.73 5.18
CA ALA A 94 -14.53 -8.14 4.84
C ALA A 94 -15.61 -7.53 5.77
N GLU A 95 -15.32 -7.34 7.06
CA GLU A 95 -16.22 -6.66 8.00
C GLU A 95 -16.44 -5.18 7.66
N HIS A 96 -15.49 -4.58 6.94
CA HIS A 96 -15.49 -3.18 6.53
C HIS A 96 -15.72 -3.00 5.02
N ASP A 97 -16.40 -3.95 4.38
CA ASP A 97 -16.76 -3.92 2.95
C ASP A 97 -15.56 -3.64 2.03
N TYR A 98 -14.42 -4.27 2.34
CA TYR A 98 -13.18 -4.17 1.58
C TYR A 98 -12.56 -5.56 1.38
N SER A 99 -11.65 -5.70 0.42
CA SER A 99 -11.10 -6.98 0.01
C SER A 99 -9.61 -6.91 -0.29
N ARG A 100 -8.99 -8.09 -0.34
CA ARG A 100 -7.59 -8.23 -0.74
C ARG A 100 -7.34 -7.88 -2.21
N GLU A 101 -8.34 -8.12 -3.06
CA GLU A 101 -8.31 -7.72 -4.46
C GLU A 101 -8.26 -6.19 -4.57
N GLU A 102 -9.06 -5.48 -3.77
CA GLU A 102 -9.02 -4.01 -3.70
C GLU A 102 -7.66 -3.47 -3.20
N VAL A 103 -7.01 -4.12 -2.22
CA VAL A 103 -5.63 -3.77 -1.83
C VAL A 103 -4.67 -3.86 -3.03
N VAL A 104 -4.76 -4.95 -3.80
CA VAL A 104 -3.87 -5.19 -4.94
C VAL A 104 -4.15 -4.20 -6.07
N ASP A 105 -5.42 -3.99 -6.39
CA ASP A 105 -5.85 -3.10 -7.47
C ASP A 105 -5.51 -1.64 -7.15
N GLY A 106 -5.75 -1.21 -5.91
CA GLY A 106 -5.37 0.11 -5.42
C GLY A 106 -3.85 0.32 -5.47
N LEU A 107 -3.06 -0.65 -5.02
CA LEU A 107 -1.59 -0.59 -5.11
C LEU A 107 -1.14 -0.48 -6.57
N LYS A 108 -1.63 -1.36 -7.46
CA LYS A 108 -1.30 -1.33 -8.89
C LYS A 108 -1.70 0.00 -9.52
N TYR A 109 -2.87 0.54 -9.18
CA TYR A 109 -3.33 1.83 -9.67
C TYR A 109 -2.33 2.95 -9.30
N VAL A 110 -1.97 3.06 -8.03
CA VAL A 110 -1.03 4.09 -7.56
C VAL A 110 0.35 3.93 -8.20
N VAL A 111 0.88 2.71 -8.25
CA VAL A 111 2.18 2.44 -8.86
C VAL A 111 2.21 2.82 -10.34
N ASN A 112 1.13 2.52 -11.08
CA ASN A 112 0.97 2.92 -12.48
C ASN A 112 0.84 4.44 -12.62
N TYR A 113 0.05 5.09 -11.76
CA TYR A 113 -0.13 6.54 -11.77
C TYR A 113 1.20 7.30 -11.65
N TYR A 114 2.12 6.81 -10.81
CA TYR A 114 3.45 7.40 -10.64
C TYR A 114 4.49 6.94 -11.69
N GLY A 115 4.09 6.14 -12.67
CA GLY A 115 4.96 5.70 -13.77
C GLY A 115 5.89 4.53 -13.43
N TYR A 116 5.63 3.81 -12.34
CA TYR A 116 6.41 2.65 -11.90
C TYR A 116 5.75 1.31 -12.25
N GLY A 117 4.70 1.31 -13.07
CA GLY A 117 3.98 0.11 -13.52
C GLY A 117 4.88 -0.97 -14.08
N SER A 118 5.68 -0.64 -15.10
CA SER A 118 6.63 -1.60 -15.71
C SER A 118 7.73 -2.07 -14.76
N LEU A 119 8.02 -1.30 -13.69
CA LEU A 119 8.96 -1.73 -12.66
C LEU A 119 8.31 -2.80 -11.78
N LEU A 120 7.07 -2.61 -11.35
CA LEU A 120 6.30 -3.62 -10.61
C LEU A 120 6.14 -4.88 -11.44
N GLU A 121 5.75 -4.78 -12.72
CA GLU A 121 5.62 -5.92 -13.63
C GLU A 121 6.92 -6.73 -13.78
N ALA A 122 8.09 -6.10 -13.62
CA ALA A 122 9.37 -6.80 -13.77
C ALA A 122 9.66 -7.83 -12.65
N PHE A 123 8.98 -7.74 -11.51
CA PHE A 123 9.14 -8.66 -10.38
C PHE A 123 7.82 -9.14 -9.76
N ALA A 124 6.68 -8.60 -10.18
CA ALA A 124 5.38 -9.19 -9.92
C ALA A 124 5.25 -10.45 -10.76
N GLU A 125 5.31 -11.62 -10.12
CA GLU A 125 4.95 -12.88 -10.78
C GLU A 125 3.47 -12.82 -11.25
N ASP A 126 3.10 -13.62 -12.25
CA ASP A 126 1.70 -13.81 -12.66
C ASP A 126 0.93 -14.49 -11.50
N ILE A 127 0.48 -13.70 -10.53
CA ILE A 127 -0.38 -14.18 -9.45
C ILE A 127 -1.79 -14.25 -10.02
N GLU A 128 -2.30 -15.46 -10.17
CA GLU A 128 -3.74 -15.70 -10.28
C GLU A 128 -4.36 -15.38 -8.91
N ILE A 129 -5.02 -14.22 -8.81
CA ILE A 129 -5.83 -13.80 -7.66
C ILE A 129 -7.24 -14.36 -7.82
#